data_AF-A0A7W1CYC3-F1
#
_entry.id   AF-A0A7W1CYC3-F1
#
_cell.length_a   1.000
_cell.length_b   1.000
_cell.length_c   1.000
_cell.angle_alpha   90.00
_cell.angle_beta   90.00
_cell.angle_gamma   90.00
#
_symmetry.space_group_name_H-M   'P 1'
#
loop_
_entity.id
_entity.type
_entity.pdbx_description
1 polymer ?
#
loop_
_entity_poly.entity_id
_entity_poly.type
_entity_poly.pdbx_seq_one_letter_code
_entity_poly.pdbx_strand_id
1 'polypeptide(L)'
;SPLYGLEDEERARIGTEEDPLRNFEAAMQRNEEAELAVNGGDTERAINLYEISIREEFVSSHPYERLATVYESRHNPTEALRVCEAFTKLAASGKMPRGAQRSADRKLPEFEARIQRYRRSLDEGQ
;
A
#
# COMPACT_ATOMS: atom_id res chain seq x y z
N SER A 1 -10.11 -27.64 15.79
CA SER A 1 -9.42 -26.82 14.78
C SER A 1 -10.44 -25.86 14.19
N PRO A 2 -10.18 -24.55 14.10
CA PRO A 2 -11.07 -23.67 13.37
C PRO A 2 -11.13 -24.15 11.92
N LEU A 3 -12.35 -24.19 11.35
CA LEU A 3 -12.54 -24.46 9.93
C LEU A 3 -11.66 -23.46 9.15
N TYR A 4 -10.78 -23.96 8.29
CA TYR A 4 -9.87 -23.17 7.43
C TYR A 4 -8.74 -22.37 8.10
N GLY A 5 -8.53 -22.52 9.42
CA GLY A 5 -7.39 -21.87 10.10
C GLY A 5 -7.46 -20.34 10.18
N LEU A 6 -8.65 -19.76 9.96
CA LEU A 6 -8.94 -18.35 10.16
C LEU A 6 -9.38 -18.11 11.61
N GLU A 7 -8.98 -16.98 12.18
CA GLU A 7 -9.45 -16.52 13.49
C GLU A 7 -10.90 -16.02 13.41
N ASP A 8 -11.62 -16.01 14.53
CA ASP A 8 -13.04 -15.63 14.54
C ASP A 8 -13.27 -14.19 14.06
N GLU A 9 -12.33 -13.29 14.35
CA GLU A 9 -12.34 -11.92 13.83
C GLU A 9 -12.13 -11.87 12.31
N GLU A 10 -11.22 -12.67 11.76
CA GLU A 10 -11.00 -12.76 10.31
C GLU A 10 -12.26 -13.27 9.61
N ARG A 11 -12.92 -14.27 10.20
CA ARG A 11 -14.18 -14.83 9.67
C ARG A 11 -15.34 -13.84 9.73
N ALA A 12 -15.41 -13.00 10.75
CA ALA A 12 -16.47 -12.01 10.92
C ALA A 12 -16.42 -10.89 9.87
N ARG A 13 -15.23 -10.59 9.33
CA ARG A 13 -15.05 -9.53 8.33
C ARG A 13 -15.43 -9.97 6.91
N ILE A 14 -15.33 -11.26 6.58
CA ILE A 14 -15.59 -11.76 5.22
C ILE A 14 -16.99 -11.34 4.74
N GLY A 15 -17.06 -10.76 3.54
CA GLY A 15 -18.31 -10.29 2.92
C GLY A 15 -18.89 -9.00 3.51
N THR A 16 -18.23 -8.37 4.48
CA THR A 16 -18.61 -7.05 5.04
C THR A 16 -17.84 -5.93 4.36
N GLU A 17 -18.13 -4.67 4.70
CA GLU A 17 -17.30 -3.53 4.28
C GLU A 17 -15.87 -3.57 4.84
N GLU A 18 -15.66 -4.29 5.95
CA GLU A 18 -14.35 -4.50 6.56
C GLU A 18 -13.60 -5.70 5.97
N ASP A 19 -14.18 -6.40 4.98
CA ASP A 19 -13.49 -7.48 4.28
C ASP A 19 -12.30 -6.90 3.51
N PRO A 20 -11.05 -7.20 3.90
CA PRO A 20 -9.86 -6.68 3.23
C PRO A 20 -9.71 -7.17 1.77
N LEU A 21 -10.53 -8.13 1.35
CA LEU A 21 -10.55 -8.71 0.01
C LEU A 21 -11.81 -8.37 -0.80
N ARG A 22 -12.76 -7.57 -0.27
CA ARG A 22 -14.07 -7.29 -0.89
C ARG A 22 -14.00 -6.87 -2.36
N ASN A 23 -12.98 -6.09 -2.70
CA ASN A 23 -12.78 -5.51 -4.03
C ASN A 23 -11.41 -5.90 -4.63
N PHE A 24 -10.85 -7.03 -4.21
CA PHE A 24 -9.47 -7.39 -4.53
C PHE A 24 -9.19 -7.42 -6.04
N GLU A 25 -10.08 -8.03 -6.83
CA GLU A 25 -9.92 -8.11 -8.30
C GLU A 25 -9.97 -6.73 -8.97
N ALA A 26 -10.94 -5.89 -8.56
CA ALA A 26 -11.04 -4.53 -9.09
C ALA A 26 -9.82 -3.68 -8.73
N ALA A 27 -9.28 -3.84 -7.52
CA ALA A 27 -8.06 -3.17 -7.09
C ALA A 27 -6.82 -3.70 -7.84
N MET A 28 -6.74 -5.00 -8.13
CA MET A 28 -5.69 -5.58 -8.98
C MET A 28 -5.71 -4.98 -10.39
N GLN A 29 -6.88 -4.97 -11.05
CA GLN A 29 -7.02 -4.36 -12.37
C GLN A 29 -6.62 -2.87 -12.34
N ARG A 30 -7.03 -2.14 -11.31
CA ARG A 30 -6.65 -0.72 -11.14
C ARG A 30 -5.14 -0.53 -11.03
N ASN A 31 -4.46 -1.40 -10.28
CA ASN A 31 -3.01 -1.33 -10.11
C ASN A 31 -2.27 -1.70 -11.40
N GLU A 32 -2.79 -2.66 -12.18
CA GLU A 32 -2.27 -2.97 -13.52
C GLU A 32 -2.44 -1.77 -14.47
N GLU A 33 -3.61 -1.13 -14.46
CA GLU A 33 -3.85 0.11 -15.23
C GLU A 33 -2.92 1.26 -14.79
N ALA A 34 -2.65 1.38 -13.49
CA ALA A 34 -1.72 2.36 -12.96
C ALA A 34 -0.30 2.11 -13.46
N GLU A 35 0.14 0.85 -13.48
CA GLU A 35 1.45 0.46 -13.98
C GLU A 35 1.60 0.69 -15.48
N LEU A 36 0.55 0.40 -16.27
CA LEU A 36 0.51 0.76 -17.69
C LEU A 36 0.61 2.27 -17.90
N ALA A 37 -0.07 3.07 -17.06
CA ALA A 37 0.02 4.53 -17.11
C ALA A 37 1.43 5.04 -16.79
N VAL A 38 2.12 4.47 -15.79
CA VAL A 38 3.54 4.76 -15.50
C VAL A 38 4.40 4.47 -16.73
N ASN A 39 4.25 3.28 -17.33
CA ASN A 39 5.04 2.86 -18.49
C ASN A 39 4.74 3.69 -19.74
N GLY A 40 3.52 4.22 -19.87
CA GLY A 40 3.10 5.14 -20.93
C GLY A 40 3.48 6.60 -20.67
N GLY A 41 4.05 6.94 -19.50
CA GLY A 41 4.40 8.31 -19.12
C GLY A 41 3.22 9.17 -18.62
N ASP A 42 2.02 8.59 -18.47
CA ASP A 42 0.86 9.26 -17.88
C ASP A 42 0.91 9.16 -16.34
N THR A 43 1.86 9.88 -15.77
CA THR A 43 2.17 9.85 -14.33
C THR A 43 1.00 10.34 -13.48
N GLU A 44 0.22 11.32 -13.95
CA GLU A 44 -0.93 11.84 -13.20
C GLU A 44 -2.05 10.80 -13.10
N ARG A 45 -2.33 10.07 -14.18
CA ARG A 45 -3.28 8.95 -14.14
C ARG A 45 -2.79 7.85 -13.21
N ALA A 46 -1.51 7.49 -13.27
CA ALA A 46 -0.93 6.49 -12.39
C ALA A 46 -1.08 6.86 -10.91
N ILE A 47 -0.78 8.11 -10.55
CA ILE A 47 -0.95 8.63 -9.18
C ILE A 47 -2.41 8.47 -8.75
N ASN A 48 -3.36 8.97 -9.54
CA ASN A 48 -4.78 8.89 -9.19
C ASN A 48 -5.24 7.45 -8.94
N LEU A 49 -4.82 6.50 -9.77
CA LEU A 49 -5.18 5.10 -9.63
C LEU A 49 -4.56 4.46 -8.37
N TYR A 50 -3.27 4.71 -8.11
CA TYR A 50 -2.61 4.20 -6.91
C TYR A 50 -3.16 4.83 -5.61
N GLU A 51 -3.50 6.12 -5.60
CA GLU A 51 -4.12 6.77 -4.43
C GLU A 51 -5.46 6.15 -4.06
N ILE A 52 -6.26 5.74 -5.06
CA ILE A 52 -7.51 5.01 -4.80
C ILE A 52 -7.19 3.69 -4.08
N SER A 53 -6.22 2.92 -4.56
CA SER A 53 -5.81 1.66 -3.92
C SER A 53 -5.29 1.85 -2.50
N ILE A 54 -4.55 2.93 -2.23
CA ILE A 54 -4.07 3.26 -0.88
C ILE A 54 -5.23 3.63 0.05
N ARG A 55 -6.16 4.47 -0.43
CA ARG A 55 -7.35 4.90 0.32
C ARG A 55 -8.28 3.73 0.66
N GLU A 56 -8.31 2.72 -0.20
CA GLU A 56 -9.04 1.47 0.01
C GLU A 56 -8.25 0.44 0.84
N GLU A 57 -7.09 0.81 1.39
CA GLU A 57 -6.24 -0.07 2.22
C GLU A 57 -5.85 -1.38 1.51
N PHE A 58 -5.53 -1.33 0.21
CA PHE A 58 -5.21 -2.54 -0.56
C PHE A 58 -4.06 -3.33 0.07
N VAL A 59 -4.27 -4.62 0.31
CA VAL A 59 -3.38 -5.43 1.17
C VAL A 59 -2.05 -5.85 0.54
N SER A 60 -1.73 -5.41 -0.67
CA SER A 60 -0.41 -5.64 -1.29
C SER A 60 0.48 -4.41 -1.14
N SER A 61 1.79 -4.61 -0.95
CA SER A 61 2.75 -3.50 -0.90
C SER A 61 2.92 -2.79 -2.24
N HIS A 62 2.60 -3.45 -3.36
CA HIS A 62 2.88 -2.97 -4.71
C HIS A 62 2.44 -1.51 -4.99
N PRO A 63 1.16 -1.11 -4.82
CA PRO A 63 0.75 0.27 -5.10
C PRO A 63 1.46 1.30 -4.20
N TYR A 64 1.78 0.96 -2.95
CA TYR A 64 2.52 1.82 -2.05
C TYR A 64 3.97 1.99 -2.50
N GLU A 65 4.64 0.90 -2.91
CA GLU A 65 6.01 0.94 -3.41
C GLU A 65 6.13 1.78 -4.68
N ARG A 66 5.20 1.56 -5.62
CA ARG A 66 5.18 2.25 -6.92
C ARG A 66 4.85 3.72 -6.75
N LEU A 67 3.81 4.07 -5.97
CA LEU A 67 3.43 5.46 -5.78
C LEU A 67 4.48 6.28 -5.03
N ALA A 68 5.11 5.71 -3.99
CA ALA A 68 6.22 6.38 -3.31
C ALA A 68 7.41 6.62 -4.27
N THR A 69 7.65 5.72 -5.22
CA THR A 69 8.70 5.89 -6.25
C THR A 69 8.34 6.99 -7.24
N VAL A 70 7.07 7.08 -7.63
CA VAL A 70 6.56 8.17 -8.48
C VAL A 70 6.70 9.54 -7.77
N TYR A 71 6.39 9.63 -6.48
CA TYR A 71 6.57 10.89 -5.74
C TYR A 71 8.06 11.23 -5.55
N GLU A 72 8.91 10.24 -5.31
CA GLU A 72 10.36 10.43 -5.20
C GLU A 72 10.96 10.96 -6.51
N SER A 73 10.57 10.42 -7.67
CA SER A 73 11.05 10.91 -8.97
C SER A 73 10.59 12.33 -9.31
N ARG A 74 9.51 12.80 -8.68
CA ARG A 74 9.01 14.18 -8.76
C ARG A 74 9.62 15.11 -7.71
N HIS A 75 10.63 14.66 -6.96
CA HIS A 75 11.22 15.40 -5.84
C HIS A 75 10.19 15.84 -4.79
N ASN A 76 9.17 15.00 -4.54
CA ASN A 76 8.16 15.24 -3.52
C ASN A 76 8.32 14.24 -2.35
N PRO A 77 9.31 14.44 -1.46
CA PRO A 77 9.54 13.53 -0.33
C PRO A 77 8.39 13.54 0.69
N THR A 78 7.59 14.61 0.77
CA THR A 78 6.42 14.69 1.65
C THR A 78 5.37 13.65 1.28
N GLU A 79 4.99 13.56 0.00
CA GLU A 79 4.01 12.57 -0.45
C GLU A 79 4.59 11.15 -0.46
N ALA A 80 5.86 11.00 -0.82
CA ALA A 80 6.53 9.69 -0.74
C ALA A 80 6.56 9.14 0.70
N LEU A 81 6.81 10.01 1.69
CA LEU A 81 6.74 9.69 3.11
C LEU A 81 5.33 9.26 3.52
N ARG A 82 4.30 10.06 3.18
CA ARG A 82 2.89 9.76 3.51
C ARG A 82 2.48 8.37 3.02
N VAL A 83 2.85 8.03 1.79
CA VAL A 83 2.54 6.72 1.19
C VAL A 83 3.23 5.59 1.95
N CYS A 84 4.52 5.74 2.28
CA CYS A 84 5.22 4.72 3.04
C CYS A 84 4.63 4.54 4.45
N GLU A 85 4.26 5.63 5.12
CA GLU A 85 3.63 5.59 6.45
C GLU A 85 2.21 4.97 6.39
N ALA A 86 1.47 5.18 5.30
CA ALA A 86 0.18 4.52 5.11
C ALA A 86 0.33 2.98 5.05
N PHE A 87 1.38 2.48 4.37
CA PHE A 87 1.65 1.05 4.32
C PHE A 87 2.02 0.47 5.69
N THR A 88 2.93 1.13 6.42
CA THR A 88 3.34 0.65 7.76
C THR A 88 2.17 0.67 8.74
N LYS A 89 1.28 1.67 8.66
CA LYS A 89 0.04 1.72 9.43
C LYS A 89 -0.90 0.57 9.09
N LEU A 90 -1.08 0.24 7.81
CA LEU A 90 -1.90 -0.90 7.38
C LEU A 90 -1.32 -2.22 7.90
N ALA A 91 -0.01 -2.42 7.77
CA ALA A 91 0.68 -3.62 8.26
C ALA A 91 0.60 -3.78 9.79
N ALA A 92 0.52 -2.68 10.54
CA ALA A 92 0.34 -2.68 11.99
C ALA A 92 -1.14 -2.80 12.44
N SER A 93 -2.10 -2.75 11.51
CA SER A 93 -3.53 -2.64 11.85
C SER A 93 -4.19 -3.95 12.32
N GLY A 94 -3.57 -5.10 12.06
CA GLY A 94 -4.19 -6.42 12.28
C GLY A 94 -5.34 -6.75 11.32
N LYS A 95 -5.57 -5.92 10.29
CA LYS A 95 -6.64 -6.14 9.30
C LYS A 95 -6.22 -7.03 8.13
N MET A 96 -4.93 -7.17 7.87
CA MET A 96 -4.44 -7.88 6.68
C MET A 96 -4.64 -9.41 6.84
N PRO A 97 -5.09 -10.12 5.79
CA PRO A 97 -5.08 -11.57 5.79
C PRO A 97 -3.67 -12.12 6.02
N ARG A 98 -3.53 -13.25 6.72
CA ARG A 98 -2.23 -13.87 7.06
C ARG A 98 -1.22 -13.96 5.91
N GLY A 99 -1.68 -14.27 4.70
CA GLY A 99 -0.83 -14.34 3.52
C GLY A 99 -0.25 -12.98 3.13
N ALA A 100 -1.10 -11.95 3.12
CA ALA A 100 -0.71 -10.57 2.85
C ALA A 100 0.17 -10.02 3.98
N GLN A 101 -0.16 -10.31 5.24
CA GLN A 101 0.64 -9.89 6.40
C GLN A 101 2.07 -10.43 6.31
N ARG A 102 2.27 -11.72 6.02
CA ARG A 102 3.64 -12.28 5.86
C ARG A 102 4.44 -11.59 4.76
N SER A 103 3.79 -11.19 3.67
CA SER A 103 4.45 -10.42 2.62
C SER A 103 4.78 -9.00 3.08
N ALA A 104 3.88 -8.36 3.82
CA ALA A 104 4.11 -7.05 4.41
C ALA A 104 5.27 -7.07 5.41
N ASP A 105 5.33 -8.04 6.31
CA ASP A 105 6.41 -8.18 7.31
C ASP A 105 7.79 -8.23 6.65
N ARG A 106 7.92 -8.89 5.49
CA ARG A 106 9.18 -8.94 4.72
C ARG A 106 9.55 -7.59 4.10
N LYS A 107 8.56 -6.75 3.82
CA LYS A 107 8.72 -5.44 3.18
C LYS A 107 8.84 -4.29 4.17
N LEU A 108 8.39 -4.45 5.41
CA LEU A 108 8.46 -3.42 6.46
C LEU A 108 9.85 -2.79 6.60
N PRO A 109 10.97 -3.54 6.65
CA PRO A 109 12.30 -2.93 6.79
C PRO A 109 12.66 -1.98 5.63
N GLU A 110 12.23 -2.30 4.41
CA GLU A 110 12.44 -1.47 3.23
C GLU A 110 11.64 -0.16 3.33
N PHE A 111 10.37 -0.25 3.74
CA PHE A 111 9.51 0.92 3.96
C PHE A 111 10.01 1.81 5.09
N GLU A 112 10.45 1.23 6.20
CA GLU A 112 11.03 1.96 7.33
C GLU A 112 12.30 2.71 6.91
N ALA A 113 13.18 2.09 6.13
CA ALA A 113 14.37 2.74 5.58
C ALA A 113 14.01 3.92 4.67
N ARG A 114 12.99 3.78 3.80
CA ARG A 114 12.48 4.88 2.96
C ARG A 114 11.92 6.02 3.81
N ILE A 115 11.13 5.73 4.83
CA ILE A 115 10.58 6.72 5.78
C ILE A 115 11.71 7.54 6.41
N GLN A 116 12.74 6.88 6.95
CA GLN A 116 13.87 7.58 7.56
C GLN A 116 14.63 8.45 6.56
N ARG A 117 14.79 7.98 5.31
CA ARG A 117 15.41 8.75 4.23
C ARG A 117 14.60 10.00 3.90
N TYR A 118 13.29 9.88 3.72
CA TYR A 118 12.44 11.03 3.39
C TYR A 118 12.36 12.04 4.52
N ARG A 119 12.28 11.59 5.79
CA ARG A 119 12.33 12.48 6.96
C ARG A 119 13.62 13.30 6.98
N ARG A 120 14.77 12.66 6.81
CA ARG A 120 16.06 13.37 6.73
C ARG A 120 16.09 14.39 5.59
N SER A 121 15.60 14.02 4.40
CA SER A 121 15.55 14.93 3.26
C SER A 121 14.66 16.15 3.51
N LEU A 122 13.61 16.01 4.32
CA LEU A 122 12.72 17.12 4.69
C LEU A 122 13.38 18.03 5.74
N ASP A 123 14.10 17.45 6.70
CA ASP A 123 14.84 18.20 7.72
C ASP A 123 16.01 19.00 7.11
N GLU A 124 16.72 18.43 6.13
CA GLU A 124 17.84 19.09 5.41
C GLU A 124 17.40 20.16 4.41
N GLY A 125 16.11 20.17 4.04
CA GLY A 125 15.53 21.14 3.11
C GLY A 125 14.96 22.40 3.78
N GLN A 126 15.03 22.50 5.11
CA GLN A 126 14.63 23.66 5.91
C GLN A 126 15.82 24.60 6.17
#